data_AF-A0A8T1XFZ0-F1
#
_entry.id   AF-A0A8T1XFZ0-F1
#
_cell.length_a   1.000
_cell.length_b   1.000
_cell.length_c   1.000
_cell.angle_alpha   90.00
_cell.angle_beta   90.00
_cell.angle_gamma   90.00
#
_symmetry.space_group_name_H-M   'P 1'
#
loop_
_entity.id
_entity.type
_entity.pdbx_description
1 polymer ?
#
loop_
_entity_poly.entity_id
_entity_poly.type
_entity_poly.pdbx_seq_one_letter_code
_entity_poly.pdbx_strand_id
1 'polypeptide(L)'
;MMFSRFLKKLEKIAQFNICIAFPSIAHQNQVSRSKLYHVYSTGRCFQSGRSVCGGNSSSRHWSQSPTRVFGNRVSRAMKNEAQKALFDYLHYTRTLSFVDAEHISKNSPRFILGLLSKIDDTRKEDISRALTKFLRYNPINEFEPFFESLGLRPSEVSGFLQRDLVLLSDDGLMFENFHVLCYYGIPRGKIGRLYKEAREIFGYENGVLASKLEAYESLVLSKPIVIKLVTCCPLLLVGGIDSEFVSVVNKLKGLNIGCDWLAHYLSDRKTYNWLRILETMEILDKVGVKEEKLSRLLKAYPDLVGEASGNKAYIMFEKFHKVGLQMNEIDNLVTDNPEMLSEKSVKRIIEALKFLKRIKMEKQFIVRFLLCYMKLICSSSLLGPRAVWNRLKIGRDQLCQIIKEEPLRLFSLASKTNNSRIKLDSLDLRNAEKTAFLLKLGYVENSDEMVRALKKFQGRGDELQERFDCFVKAGLDYNVVSQLVKRAPHMLNRPKGIIEKKINMLTDYLGYPIESVIESPTYLCYSMERIHQRFSMYIWLKERDAAMPRLTLGTIVGISNTLFVSYFVNTHPEGPATWENIKKAST
;
A
#
# COMPACT_ATOMS: atom_id res chain seq x y z
N MET A 1 -36.19 11.70 5.96
CA MET A 1 -36.63 12.36 7.21
C MET A 1 -36.24 11.58 8.47
N MET A 2 -36.18 10.23 8.46
CA MET A 2 -35.68 9.43 9.60
C MET A 2 -34.18 9.62 9.92
N PHE A 3 -33.29 9.71 8.92
CA PHE A 3 -31.84 9.91 9.14
C PHE A 3 -31.49 11.24 9.85
N SER A 4 -32.27 12.30 9.61
CA SER A 4 -32.10 13.60 10.29
C SER A 4 -32.64 13.59 11.73
N ARG A 5 -33.75 12.86 11.99
CA ARG A 5 -34.25 12.63 13.36
C ARG A 5 -33.32 11.70 14.16
N PHE A 6 -32.58 10.83 13.49
CA PHE A 6 -31.58 9.94 14.09
C PHE A 6 -30.32 10.70 14.56
N LEU A 7 -29.80 11.64 13.77
CA LEU A 7 -28.70 12.53 14.19
C LEU A 7 -29.07 13.35 15.45
N LYS A 8 -30.31 13.86 15.53
CA LYS A 8 -30.83 14.54 16.73
C LYS A 8 -31.02 13.61 17.94
N LYS A 9 -31.16 12.31 17.73
CA LYS A 9 -31.27 11.32 18.81
C LYS A 9 -29.89 10.91 19.32
N LEU A 10 -28.87 10.90 18.45
CA LEU A 10 -27.46 10.68 18.82
C LEU A 10 -26.88 11.84 19.66
N GLU A 11 -27.21 13.10 19.35
CA GLU A 11 -26.88 14.25 20.22
C GLU A 11 -27.41 14.07 21.65
N LYS A 12 -28.62 13.50 21.80
CA LYS A 12 -29.23 13.26 23.12
C LYS A 12 -28.64 12.07 23.87
N ILE A 13 -28.14 11.05 23.17
CA ILE A 13 -27.51 9.87 23.79
C ILE A 13 -26.07 10.20 24.21
N ALA A 14 -25.34 11.01 23.43
CA ALA A 14 -24.02 11.51 23.79
C ALA A 14 -24.05 12.39 25.05
N GLN A 15 -25.10 13.21 25.23
CA GLN A 15 -25.31 14.00 26.45
C GLN A 15 -25.61 13.15 27.69
N PHE A 16 -26.21 11.97 27.54
CA PHE A 16 -26.61 11.12 28.67
C PHE A 16 -25.45 10.32 29.27
N ASN A 17 -24.41 10.02 28.48
CA ASN A 17 -23.23 9.27 28.93
C ASN A 17 -22.12 10.14 29.54
N ILE A 18 -22.31 11.47 29.62
CA ILE A 18 -21.35 12.41 30.23
C ILE A 18 -21.53 12.53 31.75
N CYS A 19 -22.57 11.92 32.34
CA CYS A 19 -22.87 12.06 33.78
C CYS A 19 -22.27 10.97 34.70
N ILE A 20 -21.33 10.14 34.24
CA ILE A 20 -20.61 9.21 35.13
C ILE A 20 -19.22 9.75 35.44
N ALA A 21 -19.20 10.59 36.47
CA ALA A 21 -18.16 10.83 37.47
C ALA A 21 -16.67 10.91 37.06
N PHE A 22 -16.12 12.13 37.15
CA PHE A 22 -14.83 12.34 37.81
C PHE A 22 -15.03 13.39 38.92
N PRO A 23 -14.60 13.13 40.17
CA PRO A 23 -14.54 14.17 41.18
C PRO A 23 -13.36 15.10 40.88
N SER A 24 -13.64 16.40 40.93
CA SER A 24 -12.64 17.47 41.04
C SER A 24 -11.70 17.17 42.20
N ILE A 25 -10.43 16.88 41.91
CA ILE A 25 -9.37 16.91 42.93
C ILE A 25 -8.66 18.24 42.78
N ALA A 26 -9.23 19.24 43.43
CA ALA A 26 -8.48 20.36 43.96
C ALA A 26 -7.85 19.88 45.28
N HIS A 27 -6.52 19.77 45.34
CA HIS A 27 -5.81 19.97 46.60
C HIS A 27 -4.42 20.55 46.35
N GLN A 28 -4.26 21.74 46.93
CA GLN A 28 -3.00 22.33 47.34
C GLN A 28 -2.10 21.30 48.01
N ASN A 29 -0.80 21.33 47.70
CA ASN A 29 0.22 21.24 48.74
C ASN A 29 1.49 21.97 48.32
N GLN A 30 1.91 22.84 49.24
CA GLN A 30 3.11 23.65 49.22
C GLN A 30 4.38 22.80 49.42
N VAL A 31 5.42 23.18 48.67
CA VAL A 31 6.84 23.26 49.06
C VAL A 31 7.60 21.97 49.43
N SER A 32 8.63 21.69 48.62
CA SER A 32 10.03 21.62 49.11
C SER A 32 11.02 21.89 47.98
N ARG A 33 11.47 23.15 47.91
CA ARG A 33 12.64 23.60 47.14
C ARG A 33 13.92 23.12 47.84
N SER A 34 14.74 22.34 47.16
CA SER A 34 16.20 22.24 47.38
C SER A 34 16.77 21.44 46.19
N LYS A 35 17.85 21.76 45.49
CA LYS A 35 18.95 22.71 45.65
C LYS A 35 19.28 23.31 44.27
N LEU A 36 19.42 24.62 44.26
CA LEU A 36 20.06 25.41 43.20
C LEU A 36 21.57 25.15 43.20
N TYR A 37 22.16 25.03 42.01
CA TYR A 37 23.50 25.55 41.77
C TYR A 37 23.42 26.52 40.60
N HIS A 38 23.39 27.80 40.95
CA HIS A 38 23.70 28.90 40.05
C HIS A 38 25.21 28.91 39.78
N VAL A 39 25.59 29.03 38.52
CA VAL A 39 26.80 29.75 38.15
C VAL A 39 26.38 30.81 37.13
N TYR A 40 26.28 32.04 37.60
CA TYR A 40 26.21 33.22 36.75
C TYR A 40 27.55 33.40 36.05
N SER A 41 27.52 33.66 34.73
CA SER A 41 28.59 34.41 34.09
C SER A 41 27.97 35.60 33.36
N THR A 42 28.23 36.77 33.93
CA THR A 42 27.98 38.11 33.42
C THR A 42 28.68 38.35 32.08
N GLY A 43 27.92 38.72 31.05
CA GLY A 43 28.42 39.23 29.78
C GLY A 43 27.82 40.62 29.49
N ARG A 44 28.70 41.62 29.42
CA ARG A 44 28.44 43.07 29.43
C ARG A 44 27.48 43.54 28.32
N CYS A 45 26.50 44.37 28.70
CA CYS A 45 25.83 45.29 27.79
C CYS A 45 26.84 46.33 27.27
N PHE A 46 26.90 46.50 25.95
CA PHE A 46 27.35 47.74 25.34
C PHE A 46 26.14 48.42 24.69
N GLN A 47 25.74 49.56 25.26
CA GLN A 47 24.89 50.54 24.61
C GLN A 47 25.78 51.63 23.99
N SER A 48 25.68 51.82 22.69
CA SER A 48 25.76 53.09 21.96
C SER A 48 25.10 52.81 20.60
N GLY A 49 24.39 53.67 19.88
CA GLY A 49 24.01 55.07 19.96
C GLY A 49 23.17 55.32 18.69
N ARG A 50 22.24 56.26 18.73
CA ARG A 50 21.11 56.49 17.79
C ARG A 50 21.43 56.55 16.28
N SER A 51 20.41 56.07 15.53
CA SER A 51 19.79 56.63 14.30
C SER A 51 20.54 56.50 12.97
N VAL A 52 19.90 55.86 11.97
CA VAL A 52 19.24 56.51 10.82
C VAL A 52 18.33 55.47 10.12
N CYS A 53 17.07 55.85 9.90
CA CYS A 53 16.10 55.11 9.10
C CYS A 53 16.56 54.99 7.64
N GLY A 54 16.44 53.80 7.05
CA GLY A 54 16.46 53.65 5.60
C GLY A 54 16.81 52.24 5.12
N GLY A 55 15.81 51.53 4.58
CA GLY A 55 16.04 50.50 3.56
C GLY A 55 15.85 49.05 4.00
N ASN A 56 14.68 48.49 3.71
CA ASN A 56 14.41 47.09 3.35
C ASN A 56 15.39 46.02 3.89
N SER A 57 15.22 45.62 5.16
CA SER A 57 15.79 44.37 5.66
C SER A 57 14.98 43.19 5.11
N SER A 58 15.42 42.69 3.96
CA SER A 58 14.89 41.47 3.35
C SER A 58 15.17 40.29 4.27
N SER A 59 14.12 39.72 4.88
CA SER A 59 14.12 38.40 5.49
C SER A 59 14.61 37.39 4.44
N ARG A 60 15.87 36.97 4.53
CA ARG A 60 16.48 36.01 3.60
C ARG A 60 15.90 34.63 3.88
N HIS A 61 14.80 34.32 3.22
CA HIS A 61 14.21 32.99 3.23
C HIS A 61 15.21 31.95 2.70
N TRP A 62 15.42 30.87 3.47
CA TRP A 62 16.23 29.70 3.11
C TRP A 62 15.61 28.82 2.01
N SER A 63 14.47 29.22 1.45
CA SER A 63 13.68 28.48 0.46
C SER A 63 14.06 28.74 -1.00
N GLN A 64 15.17 29.43 -1.28
CA GLN A 64 15.72 29.48 -2.64
C GLN A 64 16.60 28.26 -2.90
N SER A 65 16.25 27.49 -3.93
CA SER A 65 17.12 26.46 -4.53
C SER A 65 18.55 27.01 -4.66
N PRO A 66 19.60 26.30 -4.23
CA PRO A 66 20.94 26.84 -4.23
C PRO A 66 21.39 27.10 -5.67
N THR A 67 21.39 28.38 -6.08
CA THR A 67 21.89 28.84 -7.38
C THR A 67 23.41 28.72 -7.50
N ARG A 68 24.10 28.36 -6.42
CA ARG A 68 25.48 27.86 -6.46
C ARG A 68 25.45 26.35 -6.32
N VAL A 69 25.29 25.68 -7.47
CA VAL A 69 25.67 24.29 -7.62
C VAL A 69 27.18 24.25 -7.36
N PHE A 70 27.62 23.61 -6.27
CA PHE A 70 28.99 23.14 -6.20
C PHE A 70 29.29 22.44 -7.53
N GLY A 71 30.27 22.93 -8.29
CA GLY A 71 30.70 22.29 -9.53
C GLY A 71 31.15 20.84 -9.32
N ASN A 72 31.36 20.44 -8.06
CA ASN A 72 31.68 19.09 -7.62
C ASN A 72 30.53 18.46 -6.83
N ARG A 73 30.19 17.21 -7.14
CA ARG A 73 29.20 16.41 -6.39
C ARG A 73 29.58 16.40 -4.90
N VAL A 74 28.68 16.83 -4.01
CA VAL A 74 28.89 16.80 -2.55
C VAL A 74 29.23 15.37 -2.10
N SER A 75 30.46 15.17 -1.61
CA SER A 75 30.95 13.85 -1.22
C SER A 75 30.34 13.38 0.11
N ARG A 76 30.41 12.07 0.40
CA ARG A 76 29.96 11.51 1.67
C ARG A 76 30.75 12.07 2.87
N ALA A 77 32.05 12.30 2.69
CA ALA A 77 32.90 12.89 3.72
C ALA A 77 32.47 14.33 4.05
N MET A 78 32.17 15.15 3.03
CA MET A 78 31.67 16.52 3.23
C MET A 78 30.36 16.55 4.02
N LYS A 79 29.45 15.61 3.73
CA LYS A 79 28.20 15.49 4.48
C LYS A 79 28.45 15.11 5.93
N ASN A 80 29.33 14.13 6.19
CA ASN A 80 29.66 13.71 7.54
C ASN A 80 30.26 14.86 8.37
N GLU A 81 31.18 15.64 7.78
CA GLU A 81 31.76 16.81 8.45
C GLU A 81 30.70 17.89 8.73
N ALA A 82 29.77 18.13 7.79
CA ALA A 82 28.69 19.08 8.00
C ALA A 82 27.68 18.63 9.06
N GLN A 83 27.36 17.33 9.10
CA GLN A 83 26.53 16.75 10.14
C GLN A 83 27.20 16.88 11.51
N LYS A 84 28.51 16.60 11.59
CA LYS A 84 29.29 16.77 12.82
C LYS A 84 29.33 18.23 13.27
N ALA A 85 29.58 19.18 12.37
CA ALA A 85 29.59 20.61 12.70
C ALA A 85 28.22 21.09 13.22
N LEU A 86 27.12 20.63 12.61
CA LEU A 86 25.77 20.94 13.09
C LEU A 86 25.49 20.27 14.45
N PHE A 87 25.90 19.01 14.63
CA PHE A 87 25.82 18.32 15.91
C PHE A 87 26.55 19.08 17.03
N ASP A 88 27.81 19.45 16.78
CA ASP A 88 28.66 20.15 17.76
C ASP A 88 28.05 21.52 18.13
N TYR A 89 27.49 22.23 17.14
CA TYR A 89 26.76 23.46 17.39
C TYR A 89 25.54 23.22 18.30
N LEU A 90 24.66 22.29 17.93
CA LEU A 90 23.43 22.02 18.68
C LEU A 90 23.71 21.50 20.09
N HIS A 91 24.69 20.60 20.26
CA HIS A 91 25.01 20.00 21.55
C HIS A 91 25.86 20.91 22.43
N TYR A 92 27.02 21.36 21.96
CA TYR A 92 27.97 22.11 22.79
C TYR A 92 27.67 23.59 22.86
N THR A 93 27.15 24.20 21.79
CA THR A 93 26.86 25.65 21.79
C THR A 93 25.44 25.94 22.26
N ARG A 94 24.47 25.12 21.84
CA ARG A 94 23.04 25.33 22.14
C ARG A 94 22.53 24.45 23.29
N THR A 95 23.39 23.62 23.87
CA THR A 95 23.10 22.80 25.06
C THR A 95 21.93 21.83 24.87
N LEU A 96 21.60 21.46 23.64
CA LEU A 96 20.61 20.40 23.39
C LEU A 96 21.16 19.05 23.85
N SER A 97 20.26 18.14 24.22
CA SER A 97 20.65 16.78 24.58
C SER A 97 21.42 16.12 23.42
N PHE A 98 22.35 15.22 23.76
CA PHE A 98 23.12 14.47 22.75
C PHE A 98 22.18 13.80 21.74
N VAL A 99 21.11 13.16 22.23
CA VAL A 99 20.15 12.42 21.41
C VAL A 99 19.42 13.34 20.44
N ASP A 100 19.04 14.53 20.88
CA ASP A 100 18.34 15.50 20.02
C ASP A 100 19.29 16.09 18.97
N ALA A 101 20.48 16.53 19.37
CA ALA A 101 21.49 17.06 18.45
C ALA A 101 21.91 16.02 17.40
N GLU A 102 22.09 14.76 17.81
CA GLU A 102 22.43 13.65 16.90
C GLU A 102 21.30 13.36 15.91
N HIS A 103 20.05 13.29 16.40
CA HIS A 103 18.90 13.04 15.52
C HIS A 103 18.73 14.16 14.50
N ILE A 104 18.77 15.42 14.95
CA ILE A 104 18.58 16.59 14.08
C ILE A 104 19.64 16.61 12.99
N SER A 105 20.93 16.54 13.38
CA SER A 105 22.04 16.61 12.44
C SER A 105 22.04 15.48 11.40
N LYS A 106 21.69 14.26 11.80
CA LYS A 106 21.67 13.10 10.89
C LYS A 106 20.45 13.08 9.96
N ASN A 107 19.32 13.66 10.36
CA ASN A 107 18.05 13.55 9.65
C ASN A 107 17.58 14.84 8.95
N SER A 108 18.42 15.88 8.83
CA SER A 108 18.13 17.12 8.10
C SER A 108 18.98 17.30 6.81
N PRO A 109 18.92 16.40 5.82
CA PRO A 109 19.85 16.38 4.69
C PRO A 109 19.80 17.61 3.78
N ARG A 110 18.65 18.26 3.63
CA ARG A 110 18.49 19.48 2.82
C ARG A 110 19.11 20.68 3.54
N PHE A 111 18.89 20.80 4.85
CA PHE A 111 19.56 21.79 5.66
C PHE A 111 21.09 21.62 5.59
N ILE A 112 21.60 20.40 5.68
CA ILE A 112 23.04 20.11 5.54
C ILE A 112 23.59 20.57 4.18
N LEU A 113 22.86 20.31 3.09
CA LEU A 113 23.25 20.81 1.76
C LEU A 113 23.20 22.34 1.69
N GLY A 114 22.20 22.96 2.31
CA GLY A 114 22.08 24.41 2.43
C GLY A 114 23.27 25.01 3.19
N LEU A 115 23.68 24.39 4.29
CA LEU A 115 24.81 24.79 5.10
C LEU A 115 26.13 24.70 4.31
N LEU A 116 26.35 23.58 3.61
CA LEU A 116 27.51 23.42 2.72
C LEU A 116 27.54 24.49 1.63
N SER A 117 26.39 24.92 1.08
CA SER A 117 26.37 25.98 0.06
C SER A 117 26.84 27.36 0.54
N LYS A 118 27.00 27.57 1.86
CA LYS A 118 27.45 28.82 2.45
C LYS A 118 28.96 28.91 2.64
N ILE A 119 29.69 27.81 2.51
CA ILE A 119 31.16 27.80 2.59
C ILE A 119 31.78 28.00 1.21
N ASP A 120 32.93 28.66 1.20
CA ASP A 120 33.67 29.01 -0.01
C ASP A 120 34.75 27.95 -0.29
N ASP A 121 34.49 27.08 -1.28
CA ASP A 121 35.39 25.97 -1.68
C ASP A 121 36.74 26.47 -2.26
N THR A 122 36.83 27.75 -2.60
CA THR A 122 38.01 28.33 -3.25
C THR A 122 39.19 28.57 -2.30
N ARG A 123 38.95 28.59 -0.97
CA ARG A 123 39.94 28.99 0.03
C ARG A 123 40.89 27.88 0.50
N LYS A 124 40.75 26.65 -0.02
CA LYS A 124 41.47 25.44 0.47
C LYS A 124 41.39 25.27 2.00
N GLU A 125 40.37 25.82 2.65
CA GLU A 125 40.16 25.66 4.08
C GLU A 125 39.51 24.30 4.36
N ASP A 126 39.90 23.66 5.46
CA ASP A 126 39.22 22.48 5.96
C ASP A 126 37.73 22.78 6.17
N ILE A 127 36.85 21.96 5.57
CA ILE A 127 35.39 22.11 5.59
C ILE A 127 34.86 22.16 7.02
N SER A 128 35.40 21.31 7.91
CA SER A 128 35.02 21.24 9.32
C SER A 128 35.27 22.58 10.01
N ARG A 129 36.45 23.17 9.76
CA ARG A 129 36.84 24.47 10.30
C ARG A 129 36.01 25.61 9.72
N ALA A 130 35.75 25.60 8.41
CA ALA A 130 34.95 26.62 7.74
C ALA A 130 33.50 26.64 8.25
N LEU A 131 32.89 25.47 8.41
CA LEU A 131 31.54 25.32 8.94
C LEU A 131 31.43 25.72 10.42
N THR A 132 32.38 25.29 11.25
CA THR A 132 32.44 25.69 12.67
C THR A 132 32.56 27.21 12.80
N LYS A 133 33.43 27.83 12.00
CA LYS A 133 33.57 29.30 11.95
C LYS A 133 32.26 29.95 11.50
N PHE A 134 31.63 29.43 10.46
CA PHE A 134 30.36 29.97 9.95
C PHE A 134 29.27 29.96 11.04
N LEU A 135 29.02 28.81 11.68
CA LEU A 135 27.99 28.64 12.71
C LEU A 135 28.27 29.47 13.97
N ARG A 136 29.54 29.73 14.30
CA ARG A 136 29.92 30.62 15.42
C ARG A 136 29.50 32.07 15.20
N TYR A 137 29.55 32.57 13.97
CA TYR A 137 29.28 33.98 13.65
C TYR A 137 27.92 34.21 12.98
N ASN A 138 27.21 33.15 12.57
CA ASN A 138 25.93 33.22 11.88
C ASN A 138 24.96 32.25 12.57
N PRO A 139 24.16 32.71 13.55
CA PRO A 139 23.16 31.86 14.18
C PRO A 139 22.16 31.38 13.13
N ILE A 140 21.80 30.10 13.19
CA ILE A 140 20.82 29.48 12.31
C ILE A 140 19.44 29.51 12.96
N ASN A 141 18.38 29.45 12.17
CA ASN A 141 17.07 29.11 12.70
C ASN A 141 17.03 27.61 12.99
N GLU A 142 17.08 27.23 14.27
CA GLU A 142 17.15 25.84 14.73
C GLU A 142 15.89 25.04 14.41
N PHE A 143 14.75 25.72 14.22
CA PHE A 143 13.50 25.06 13.84
C PHE A 143 13.56 24.48 12.41
N GLU A 144 14.42 25.01 11.53
CA GLU A 144 14.58 24.49 10.17
C GLU A 144 15.12 23.05 10.14
N PRO A 145 16.34 22.77 10.64
CA PRO A 145 16.85 21.41 10.68
C PRO A 145 16.01 20.53 11.62
N PHE A 146 15.43 21.09 12.69
CA PHE A 146 14.54 20.35 13.59
C PHE A 146 13.32 19.81 12.84
N PHE A 147 12.50 20.66 12.23
CA PHE A 147 11.30 20.21 11.52
C PHE A 147 11.61 19.28 10.35
N GLU A 148 12.70 19.53 9.61
CA GLU A 148 13.16 18.59 8.58
C GLU A 148 13.46 17.21 9.19
N SER A 149 14.16 17.15 10.32
CA SER A 149 14.49 15.91 11.02
C SER A 149 13.28 15.14 11.55
N LEU A 150 12.14 15.82 11.72
CA LEU A 150 10.86 15.21 12.12
C LEU A 150 10.05 14.67 10.92
N GLY A 151 10.59 14.77 9.70
CA GLY A 151 9.98 14.24 8.48
C GLY A 151 9.13 15.25 7.70
N LEU A 152 9.16 16.54 8.05
CA LEU A 152 8.50 17.58 7.25
C LEU A 152 9.29 17.88 5.98
N ARG A 153 8.59 18.14 4.88
CA ARG A 153 9.24 18.53 3.62
C ARG A 153 9.72 19.98 3.72
N PRO A 154 10.82 20.36 3.04
CA PRO A 154 11.30 21.75 3.05
C PRO A 154 10.24 22.78 2.64
N SER A 155 9.34 22.43 1.71
CA SER A 155 8.23 23.28 1.30
C SER A 155 7.18 23.52 2.38
N GLU A 156 7.12 22.65 3.38
CA GLU A 156 6.18 22.73 4.52
C GLU A 156 6.82 23.47 5.70
N VAL A 157 8.14 23.31 5.90
CA VAL A 157 8.88 23.94 7.01
C VAL A 157 8.71 25.45 7.04
N SER A 158 8.81 26.12 5.88
CA SER A 158 8.71 27.59 5.81
C SER A 158 7.38 28.15 6.31
N GLY A 159 6.29 27.38 6.23
CA GLY A 159 4.99 27.78 6.77
C GLY A 159 4.88 27.69 8.29
N PHE A 160 5.82 27.00 8.95
CA PHE A 160 5.84 26.81 10.40
C PHE A 160 6.88 27.66 11.12
N LEU A 161 7.87 28.21 10.41
CA LEU A 161 8.86 29.10 11.00
C LEU A 161 8.19 30.41 11.42
N GLN A 162 8.39 30.80 12.68
CA GLN A 162 7.98 32.11 13.17
C GLN A 162 9.16 33.08 13.08
N ARG A 163 8.87 34.37 12.82
CA ARG A 163 9.92 35.39 12.66
C ARG A 163 10.67 35.66 13.96
N ASP A 164 9.99 35.50 15.09
CA ASP A 164 10.48 35.86 16.41
C ASP A 164 11.07 34.65 17.18
N LEU A 165 10.94 33.43 16.63
CA LEU A 165 11.48 32.20 17.21
C LEU A 165 12.57 31.65 16.30
N VAL A 166 13.80 31.64 16.81
CA VAL A 166 14.98 31.19 16.06
C VAL A 166 15.64 30.02 16.76
N LEU A 167 15.53 29.93 18.09
CA LEU A 167 16.15 28.89 18.90
C LEU A 167 15.08 27.96 19.44
N LEU A 168 15.34 26.65 19.50
CA LEU A 168 14.37 25.68 20.06
C LEU A 168 14.07 25.98 21.53
N SER A 169 15.03 26.57 22.25
CA SER A 169 14.85 27.05 23.62
C SER A 169 13.84 28.18 23.77
N ASP A 170 13.51 28.90 22.69
CA ASP A 170 12.57 30.01 22.72
C ASP A 170 11.11 29.52 22.85
N ASP A 171 10.85 28.24 22.51
CA ASP A 171 9.54 27.60 22.63
C ASP A 171 9.64 26.32 23.50
N GLY A 172 9.80 26.54 24.80
CA GLY A 172 9.98 25.46 25.78
C GLY A 172 8.81 24.47 25.83
N LEU A 173 7.56 24.95 25.75
CA LEU A 173 6.37 24.09 25.76
C LEU A 173 6.31 23.17 24.55
N MET A 174 6.63 23.69 23.35
CA MET A 174 6.70 22.87 22.14
C MET A 174 7.74 21.78 22.30
N PHE A 175 8.92 22.13 22.78
CA PHE A 175 10.03 21.19 22.89
C PHE A 175 9.79 20.13 23.99
N GLU A 176 9.19 20.51 25.12
CA GLU A 176 8.77 19.59 26.18
C GLU A 176 7.70 18.60 25.67
N ASN A 177 6.67 19.07 24.96
CA ASN A 177 5.66 18.19 24.37
C ASN A 177 6.25 17.28 23.26
N PHE A 178 7.22 17.77 22.50
CA PHE A 178 8.01 16.91 21.59
C PHE A 178 8.71 15.78 22.35
N HIS A 179 9.32 16.07 23.50
CA HIS A 179 9.96 15.03 24.33
C HIS A 179 8.95 14.05 24.91
N VAL A 180 7.77 14.50 25.34
CA VAL A 180 6.68 13.60 25.78
C VAL A 180 6.37 12.57 24.70
N LEU A 181 6.21 12.99 23.44
CA LEU A 181 5.96 12.08 22.32
C LEU A 181 7.14 11.11 22.10
N CYS A 182 8.38 11.59 22.21
CA CYS A 182 9.58 10.76 22.08
C CYS A 182 9.68 9.71 23.19
N TYR A 183 9.51 10.10 24.46
CA TYR A 183 9.56 9.20 25.61
C TYR A 183 8.39 8.21 25.64
N TYR A 184 7.25 8.62 25.09
CA TYR A 184 6.15 7.71 24.85
C TYR A 184 6.48 6.64 23.80
N GLY A 185 7.46 6.87 22.92
CA GLY A 185 7.91 5.91 21.92
C GLY A 185 7.40 6.19 20.50
N ILE A 186 6.87 7.37 20.24
CA ILE A 186 6.47 7.78 18.89
C ILE A 186 7.75 8.02 18.06
N PRO A 187 7.88 7.42 16.86
CA PRO A 187 9.07 7.62 16.03
C PRO A 187 9.26 9.09 15.68
N ARG A 188 10.45 9.65 15.94
CA ARG A 188 10.78 11.07 15.72
C ARG A 188 10.43 11.56 14.31
N GLY A 189 10.74 10.77 13.28
CA GLY A 189 10.41 11.08 11.88
C GLY A 189 8.91 11.04 11.53
N LYS A 190 8.04 10.74 12.49
CA LYS A 190 6.58 10.82 12.35
C LYS A 190 5.99 12.02 13.09
N ILE A 191 6.72 12.59 14.05
CA ILE A 191 6.25 13.71 14.87
C ILE A 191 6.01 14.97 14.03
N GLY A 192 6.72 15.15 12.91
CA GLY A 192 6.51 16.27 12.01
C GLY A 192 5.07 16.31 11.47
N ARG A 193 4.47 15.14 11.21
CA ARG A 193 3.07 15.04 10.82
C ARG A 193 2.13 15.46 11.97
N LEU A 194 2.43 15.03 13.21
CA LEU A 194 1.65 15.44 14.38
C LEU A 194 1.69 16.96 14.54
N TYR A 195 2.86 17.58 14.39
CA TYR A 195 3.00 19.03 14.45
C TYR A 195 2.18 19.74 13.36
N LYS A 196 2.18 19.19 12.15
CA LYS A 196 1.41 19.73 11.02
C LYS A 196 -0.11 19.61 11.19
N GLU A 197 -0.60 18.45 11.64
CA GLU A 197 -2.03 18.16 11.70
C GLU A 197 -2.68 18.56 13.02
N ALA A 198 -1.93 18.53 14.13
CA ALA A 198 -2.40 18.74 15.48
C ALA A 198 -1.46 19.67 16.26
N ARG A 199 -1.12 20.83 15.68
CA ARG A 199 -0.15 21.80 16.26
C ARG A 199 -0.45 22.16 17.70
N GLU A 200 -1.72 22.24 18.07
CA GLU A 200 -2.20 22.59 19.40
C GLU A 200 -1.62 21.72 20.51
N ILE A 201 -1.31 20.46 20.24
CA ILE A 201 -0.78 19.53 21.26
C ILE A 201 0.62 19.92 21.73
N PHE A 202 1.34 20.73 20.95
CA PHE A 202 2.66 21.23 21.31
C PHE A 202 2.58 22.49 22.20
N GLY A 203 1.41 23.12 22.28
CA GLY A 203 1.16 24.23 23.21
C GLY A 203 0.49 23.80 24.52
N TYR A 204 0.37 22.50 24.77
CA TYR A 204 -0.23 21.99 26.00
C TYR A 204 0.67 22.20 27.21
N GLU A 205 0.03 22.53 28.34
CA GLU A 205 0.71 22.62 29.62
C GLU A 205 1.30 21.26 30.04
N ASN A 206 2.28 21.32 30.93
CA ASN A 206 3.08 20.17 31.31
C ASN A 206 2.20 19.05 31.88
N GLY A 207 2.39 17.83 31.36
CA GLY A 207 1.64 16.64 31.75
C GLY A 207 0.33 16.42 30.99
N VAL A 208 -0.28 17.45 30.39
CA VAL A 208 -1.57 17.31 29.68
C VAL A 208 -1.47 16.32 28.51
N LEU A 209 -0.41 16.41 27.70
CA LEU A 209 -0.21 15.49 26.58
C LEU A 209 0.04 14.05 27.05
N ALA A 210 0.78 13.87 28.14
CA ALA A 210 1.04 12.54 28.72
C ALA A 210 -0.26 11.91 29.25
N SER A 211 -1.04 12.66 30.03
CA SER A 211 -2.33 12.19 30.55
C SER A 211 -3.32 11.85 29.44
N LYS A 212 -3.27 12.53 28.29
CA LYS A 212 -4.09 12.16 27.12
C LYS A 212 -3.68 10.83 26.50
N LEU A 213 -2.38 10.58 26.37
CA LEU A 213 -1.88 9.30 25.86
C LEU A 213 -2.29 8.16 26.81
N GLU A 214 -2.16 8.37 28.12
CA GLU A 214 -2.62 7.44 29.16
C GLU A 214 -4.14 7.23 29.13
N ALA A 215 -4.91 8.28 28.88
CA ALA A 215 -6.37 8.18 28.75
C ALA A 215 -6.76 7.27 27.57
N TYR A 216 -6.05 7.33 26.44
CA TYR A 216 -6.27 6.38 25.35
C TYR A 216 -5.85 4.95 25.70
N GLU A 217 -4.80 4.75 26.49
CA GLU A 217 -4.45 3.42 27.02
C GLU A 217 -5.55 2.85 27.92
N SER A 218 -6.19 3.70 28.73
CA SER A 218 -7.30 3.30 29.62
C SER A 218 -8.53 2.78 28.86
N LEU A 219 -8.64 3.03 27.55
CA LEU A 219 -9.66 2.44 26.67
C LEU A 219 -9.36 0.97 26.31
N VAL A 220 -8.42 0.31 27.02
CA VAL A 220 -7.93 -1.06 26.77
C VAL A 220 -7.07 -1.14 25.50
N LEU A 221 -6.39 -0.05 25.17
CA LEU A 221 -5.43 0.00 24.08
C LEU A 221 -4.03 -0.23 24.64
N SER A 222 -3.27 -1.16 24.06
CA SER A 222 -1.86 -1.29 24.43
C SER A 222 -1.06 -0.09 23.91
N LYS A 223 0.01 0.28 24.62
CA LYS A 223 0.91 1.38 24.21
C LYS A 223 1.33 1.34 22.73
N PRO A 224 1.72 0.19 22.12
CA PRO A 224 2.00 0.13 20.68
C PRO A 224 0.81 0.49 19.79
N ILE A 225 -0.42 0.14 20.20
CA ILE A 225 -1.65 0.50 19.49
C ILE A 225 -1.90 2.00 19.60
N VAL A 226 -1.73 2.60 20.77
CA VAL A 226 -1.87 4.05 20.97
C VAL A 226 -0.84 4.80 20.11
N ILE A 227 0.43 4.39 20.13
CA ILE A 227 1.49 4.97 19.27
C ILE A 227 1.06 4.93 17.81
N LYS A 228 0.59 3.77 17.32
CA LYS A 228 0.13 3.60 15.94
C LYS A 228 -1.08 4.50 15.64
N LEU A 229 -2.05 4.54 16.55
CA LEU A 229 -3.29 5.31 16.44
C LEU A 229 -2.99 6.81 16.33
N VAL A 230 -2.26 7.40 17.27
CA VAL A 230 -1.98 8.84 17.29
C VAL A 230 -1.01 9.26 16.18
N THR A 231 -0.15 8.36 15.73
CA THR A 231 0.68 8.57 14.52
C THR A 231 -0.18 8.65 13.26
N CYS A 232 -1.24 7.84 13.17
CA CYS A 232 -2.15 7.80 12.03
C CYS A 232 -3.24 8.88 12.12
N CYS A 233 -3.69 9.25 13.32
CA CYS A 233 -4.78 10.18 13.58
C CYS A 233 -4.38 11.21 14.67
N PRO A 234 -3.46 12.16 14.38
CA PRO A 234 -2.96 13.11 15.38
C PRO A 234 -4.04 13.94 16.07
N LEU A 235 -5.13 14.24 15.36
CA LEU A 235 -6.25 15.03 15.86
C LEU A 235 -6.96 14.41 17.07
N LEU A 236 -6.81 13.10 17.31
CA LEU A 236 -7.32 12.45 18.53
C LEU A 236 -6.70 13.02 19.81
N LEU A 237 -5.49 13.60 19.72
CA LEU A 237 -4.83 14.21 20.87
C LEU A 237 -5.30 15.66 21.11
N VAL A 238 -6.15 16.22 20.25
CA VAL A 238 -6.66 17.58 20.37
C VAL A 238 -7.96 17.60 21.19
N GLY A 239 -8.07 18.49 22.18
CA GLY A 239 -9.29 18.66 22.98
C GLY A 239 -9.56 17.53 23.99
N GLY A 240 -10.81 17.12 24.16
CA GLY A 240 -11.14 15.96 25.02
C GLY A 240 -10.81 14.61 24.37
N ILE A 241 -11.15 13.51 25.04
CA ILE A 241 -11.19 12.20 24.39
C ILE A 241 -12.31 12.23 23.34
N ASP A 242 -12.01 11.79 22.13
CA ASP A 242 -12.97 11.77 21.01
C ASP A 242 -14.11 10.76 21.27
N SER A 243 -15.34 11.26 21.43
CA SER A 243 -16.50 10.46 21.81
C SER A 243 -16.92 9.46 20.73
N GLU A 244 -16.74 9.83 19.47
CA GLU A 244 -17.05 9.01 18.30
C GLU A 244 -16.07 7.85 18.20
N PHE A 245 -14.78 8.09 18.43
CA PHE A 245 -13.76 7.06 18.54
C PHE A 245 -14.05 6.09 19.67
N VAL A 246 -14.39 6.59 20.87
CA VAL A 246 -14.80 5.74 22.01
C VAL A 246 -15.99 4.87 21.64
N SER A 247 -16.97 5.42 20.91
CA SER A 247 -18.15 4.68 20.44
C SER A 247 -17.76 3.57 19.44
N VAL A 248 -16.83 3.85 18.53
CA VAL A 248 -16.27 2.83 17.61
C VAL A 248 -15.57 1.73 18.37
N VAL A 249 -14.71 2.07 19.35
CA VAL A 249 -14.00 1.11 20.21
C VAL A 249 -14.98 0.21 20.97
N ASN A 250 -16.01 0.80 21.60
CA ASN A 250 -17.02 0.05 22.33
C ASN A 250 -17.83 -0.88 21.42
N LYS A 251 -18.14 -0.44 20.19
CA LYS A 251 -18.84 -1.28 19.22
C LYS A 251 -17.97 -2.45 18.75
N LEU A 252 -16.67 -2.24 18.52
CA LEU A 252 -15.74 -3.33 18.19
C LEU A 252 -15.63 -4.33 19.34
N LYS A 253 -15.56 -3.87 20.59
CA LYS A 253 -15.60 -4.73 21.79
C LYS A 253 -16.86 -5.60 21.83
N GLY A 254 -18.02 -5.00 21.57
CA GLY A 254 -19.30 -5.74 21.48
C GLY A 254 -19.30 -6.83 20.40
N LEU A 255 -18.52 -6.66 19.32
CA LEU A 255 -18.37 -7.64 18.24
C LEU A 255 -17.26 -8.68 18.48
N ASN A 256 -16.66 -8.69 19.67
CA ASN A 256 -15.48 -9.48 20.01
C ASN A 256 -14.33 -9.27 19.01
N ILE A 257 -14.15 -8.01 18.58
CA ILE A 257 -13.03 -7.55 17.75
C ILE A 257 -12.16 -6.65 18.63
N GLY A 258 -10.90 -7.04 18.82
CA GLY A 258 -9.94 -6.20 19.53
C GLY A 258 -9.60 -4.93 18.74
N CYS A 259 -9.25 -3.85 19.45
CA CYS A 259 -8.88 -2.59 18.80
C CYS A 259 -7.55 -2.66 18.03
N ASP A 260 -6.72 -3.67 18.34
CA ASP A 260 -5.52 -4.04 17.60
C ASP A 260 -5.83 -4.32 16.13
N TRP A 261 -6.99 -4.93 15.85
CA TRP A 261 -7.48 -5.16 14.50
C TRP A 261 -7.60 -3.86 13.71
N LEU A 262 -8.25 -2.83 14.27
CA LEU A 262 -8.43 -1.54 13.59
C LEU A 262 -7.08 -0.86 13.36
N ALA A 263 -6.19 -0.90 14.37
CA ALA A 263 -4.86 -0.30 14.31
C ALA A 263 -3.98 -0.89 13.20
N HIS A 264 -4.16 -2.17 12.88
CA HIS A 264 -3.45 -2.84 11.79
C HIS A 264 -3.75 -2.22 10.41
N TYR A 265 -4.98 -1.73 10.21
CA TYR A 265 -5.41 -1.11 8.94
C TYR A 265 -5.22 0.41 8.90
N LEU A 266 -4.74 1.02 9.98
CA LEU A 266 -4.41 2.44 10.00
C LEU A 266 -3.13 2.74 9.21
N SER A 267 -3.19 3.78 8.39
CA SER A 267 -2.07 4.28 7.59
C SER A 267 -1.89 5.77 7.83
N ASP A 268 -0.63 6.17 7.98
CA ASP A 268 -0.22 7.57 8.13
C ASP A 268 -0.33 8.40 6.84
N ARG A 269 -0.76 7.77 5.73
CA ARG A 269 -1.00 8.43 4.43
C ARG A 269 -2.46 8.83 4.24
N LYS A 270 -3.32 8.57 5.22
CA LYS A 270 -4.78 8.69 5.11
C LYS A 270 -5.35 9.49 6.27
N THR A 271 -6.55 10.01 6.06
CA THR A 271 -7.34 10.68 7.09
C THR A 271 -8.52 9.81 7.50
N TYR A 272 -8.91 9.95 8.76
CA TYR A 272 -9.94 9.13 9.38
C TYR A 272 -11.03 10.04 9.97
N ASN A 273 -12.29 9.66 9.74
CA ASN A 273 -13.47 10.31 10.29
C ASN A 273 -14.23 9.27 11.13
N TRP A 274 -14.10 9.38 12.46
CA TRP A 274 -14.65 8.41 13.40
C TRP A 274 -16.18 8.38 13.39
N LEU A 275 -16.83 9.53 13.24
CA LEU A 275 -18.28 9.61 13.05
C LEU A 275 -18.73 8.79 11.84
N ARG A 276 -18.05 8.92 10.69
CA ARG A 276 -18.41 8.19 9.47
C ARG A 276 -18.19 6.68 9.62
N ILE A 277 -17.14 6.28 10.34
CA ILE A 277 -16.89 4.87 10.67
C ILE A 277 -18.03 4.33 11.52
N LEU A 278 -18.40 5.05 12.58
CA LEU A 278 -19.51 4.69 13.46
C LEU A 278 -20.82 4.54 12.70
N GLU A 279 -21.19 5.54 11.89
CA GLU A 279 -22.40 5.51 11.05
C GLU A 279 -22.40 4.32 10.08
N THR A 280 -21.24 3.98 9.52
CA THR A 280 -21.11 2.83 8.60
C THR A 280 -21.33 1.51 9.34
N MET A 281 -20.73 1.35 10.54
CA MET A 281 -20.94 0.17 11.38
C MET A 281 -22.41 0.03 11.80
N GLU A 282 -23.08 1.13 12.16
CA GLU A 282 -24.50 1.13 12.50
C GLU A 282 -25.42 0.77 11.34
N ILE A 283 -25.10 1.17 10.12
CA ILE A 283 -25.85 0.75 8.94
C ILE A 283 -25.69 -0.75 8.72
N LEU A 284 -24.46 -1.27 8.78
CA LEU A 284 -24.19 -2.70 8.59
C LEU A 284 -24.90 -3.57 9.64
N ASP A 285 -24.94 -3.10 10.88
CA ASP A 285 -25.65 -3.71 12.00
C ASP A 285 -27.18 -3.76 11.77
N LYS A 286 -27.76 -2.67 11.23
CA LYS A 286 -29.19 -2.59 10.90
C LYS A 286 -29.60 -3.42 9.68
N VAL A 287 -28.67 -3.74 8.79
CA VAL A 287 -28.90 -4.54 7.58
C VAL A 287 -29.07 -6.04 7.94
N GLY A 288 -29.63 -6.38 9.10
CA GLY A 288 -30.02 -7.76 9.46
C GLY A 288 -28.87 -8.72 9.76
N VAL A 289 -27.64 -8.20 9.80
CA VAL A 289 -26.45 -8.97 10.05
C VAL A 289 -26.36 -9.26 11.55
N LYS A 290 -26.78 -10.46 12.02
CA LYS A 290 -26.52 -10.91 13.40
C LYS A 290 -25.07 -10.58 13.81
N GLU A 291 -24.83 -10.23 15.07
CA GLU A 291 -23.51 -9.73 15.55
C GLU A 291 -22.31 -10.59 15.08
N GLU A 292 -22.46 -11.92 15.10
CA GLU A 292 -21.46 -12.89 14.61
C GLU A 292 -21.14 -12.76 13.11
N LYS A 293 -22.11 -12.32 12.31
CA LYS A 293 -21.96 -12.08 10.86
C LYS A 293 -21.29 -10.72 10.62
N LEU A 294 -21.53 -9.70 11.46
CA LEU A 294 -20.89 -8.38 11.31
C LEU A 294 -19.39 -8.46 11.62
N SER A 295 -19.05 -9.21 12.67
CA SER A 295 -17.65 -9.49 13.01
C SER A 295 -16.91 -10.17 11.85
N ARG A 296 -17.54 -11.18 11.21
CA ARG A 296 -16.99 -11.85 10.02
C ARG A 296 -16.86 -10.91 8.82
N LEU A 297 -17.86 -10.06 8.57
CA LEU A 297 -17.83 -9.10 7.46
C LEU A 297 -16.72 -8.07 7.61
N LEU A 298 -16.55 -7.49 8.80
CA LEU A 298 -15.45 -6.55 9.07
C LEU A 298 -14.10 -7.23 8.87
N LYS A 299 -13.91 -8.45 9.40
CA LYS A 299 -12.67 -9.22 9.19
C LYS A 299 -12.39 -9.53 7.71
N ALA A 300 -13.42 -9.81 6.92
CA ALA A 300 -13.28 -10.08 5.48
C ALA A 300 -13.06 -8.81 4.64
N TYR A 301 -13.65 -7.68 5.06
CA TYR A 301 -13.64 -6.40 4.34
C TYR A 301 -13.27 -5.24 5.28
N PRO A 302 -12.02 -5.20 5.78
CA PRO A 302 -11.56 -4.18 6.73
C PRO A 302 -11.70 -2.75 6.19
N ASP A 303 -11.62 -2.57 4.87
CA ASP A 303 -11.78 -1.27 4.20
C ASP A 303 -13.17 -0.65 4.36
N LEU A 304 -14.18 -1.42 4.81
CA LEU A 304 -15.51 -0.89 5.13
C LEU A 304 -15.49 0.14 6.26
N VAL A 305 -14.53 0.02 7.17
CA VAL A 305 -14.34 0.94 8.30
C VAL A 305 -12.91 1.48 8.37
N GLY A 306 -12.02 0.96 7.52
CA GLY A 306 -10.63 1.37 7.36
C GLY A 306 -10.47 2.51 6.35
N GLU A 307 -9.91 2.20 5.16
CA GLU A 307 -9.55 3.21 4.15
C GLU A 307 -10.75 4.06 3.70
N ALA A 308 -10.60 5.39 3.77
CA ALA A 308 -11.66 6.39 3.54
C ALA A 308 -12.83 6.35 4.55
N SER A 309 -12.61 5.79 5.75
CA SER A 309 -13.56 5.88 6.88
C SER A 309 -14.94 5.30 6.59
N GLY A 310 -15.01 4.29 5.73
CA GLY A 310 -16.28 3.70 5.29
C GLY A 310 -17.16 4.61 4.44
N ASN A 311 -16.70 5.80 4.06
CA ASN A 311 -17.52 6.81 3.39
C ASN A 311 -18.15 6.29 2.09
N LYS A 312 -17.42 5.49 1.31
CA LYS A 312 -17.96 4.91 0.06
C LYS A 312 -19.07 3.89 0.34
N ALA A 313 -18.89 3.02 1.33
CA ALA A 313 -19.89 2.03 1.71
C ALA A 313 -21.13 2.72 2.28
N TYR A 314 -20.95 3.72 3.15
CA TYR A 314 -22.02 4.58 3.65
C TYR A 314 -22.84 5.19 2.49
N ILE A 315 -22.18 5.82 1.52
CA ILE A 315 -22.84 6.42 0.35
C ILE A 315 -23.58 5.37 -0.49
N MET A 316 -23.03 4.16 -0.61
CA MET A 316 -23.68 3.07 -1.34
C MET A 316 -25.00 2.66 -0.66
N PHE A 317 -24.98 2.37 0.64
CA PHE A 317 -26.18 1.99 1.39
C PHE A 317 -27.21 3.12 1.45
N GLU A 318 -26.75 4.37 1.64
CA GLU A 318 -27.62 5.54 1.58
C GLU A 318 -28.33 5.65 0.21
N LYS A 319 -27.62 5.33 -0.88
CA LYS A 319 -28.20 5.31 -2.23
C LYS A 319 -29.15 4.15 -2.46
N PHE A 320 -28.87 2.96 -1.95
CA PHE A 320 -29.80 1.82 -1.97
C PHE A 320 -31.13 2.21 -1.33
N HIS A 321 -31.06 2.78 -0.14
CA HIS A 321 -32.25 3.28 0.54
C HIS A 321 -32.97 4.39 -0.27
N LYS A 322 -32.22 5.34 -0.88
CA LYS A 322 -32.82 6.40 -1.72
C LYS A 322 -33.52 5.87 -2.98
N VAL A 323 -33.08 4.75 -3.56
CA VAL A 323 -33.76 4.13 -4.70
C VAL A 323 -34.95 3.25 -4.28
N GLY A 324 -35.09 2.95 -2.99
CA GLY A 324 -36.25 2.26 -2.42
C GLY A 324 -36.01 0.81 -2.03
N LEU A 325 -34.75 0.35 -1.97
CA LEU A 325 -34.42 -0.97 -1.40
C LEU A 325 -34.78 -1.00 0.09
N GLN A 326 -35.47 -2.05 0.50
CA GLN A 326 -35.80 -2.36 1.89
C GLN A 326 -34.61 -2.98 2.61
N MET A 327 -34.57 -2.90 3.94
CA MET A 327 -33.41 -3.39 4.72
C MET A 327 -33.20 -4.90 4.59
N ASN A 328 -34.28 -5.69 4.51
CA ASN A 328 -34.21 -7.14 4.28
C ASN A 328 -33.67 -7.48 2.87
N GLU A 329 -34.03 -6.70 1.85
CA GLU A 329 -33.48 -6.86 0.50
C GLU A 329 -31.98 -6.55 0.46
N ILE A 330 -31.53 -5.55 1.22
CA ILE A 330 -30.10 -5.23 1.36
C ILE A 330 -29.36 -6.34 2.11
N ASP A 331 -29.95 -6.92 3.17
CA ASP A 331 -29.34 -8.06 3.88
C ASP A 331 -29.15 -9.26 2.95
N ASN A 332 -30.16 -9.60 2.16
CA ASN A 332 -30.08 -10.68 1.18
C ASN A 332 -28.97 -10.40 0.16
N LEU A 333 -28.89 -9.18 -0.38
CA LEU A 333 -27.82 -8.77 -1.30
C LEU A 333 -26.42 -8.97 -0.72
N VAL A 334 -26.21 -8.54 0.54
CA VAL A 334 -24.93 -8.69 1.25
C VAL A 334 -24.61 -10.15 1.54
N THR A 335 -25.64 -10.95 1.85
CA THR A 335 -25.50 -12.39 2.11
C THR A 335 -25.09 -13.15 0.85
N ASP A 336 -25.76 -12.86 -0.25
CA ASP A 336 -25.58 -13.58 -1.51
C ASP A 336 -24.33 -13.10 -2.28
N ASN A 337 -23.91 -11.85 -2.06
CA ASN A 337 -22.82 -11.20 -2.80
C ASN A 337 -21.89 -10.41 -1.85
N PRO A 338 -21.22 -11.04 -0.87
CA PRO A 338 -20.39 -10.33 0.10
C PRO A 338 -19.26 -9.51 -0.56
N GLU A 339 -18.79 -9.91 -1.76
CA GLU A 339 -17.79 -9.19 -2.53
C GLU A 339 -18.23 -7.77 -2.97
N MET A 340 -19.52 -7.47 -2.88
CA MET A 340 -20.07 -6.14 -3.13
C MET A 340 -19.49 -5.08 -2.18
N LEU A 341 -19.04 -5.52 -1.00
CA LEU A 341 -18.47 -4.68 0.05
C LEU A 341 -17.01 -4.30 -0.19
N SER A 342 -16.35 -4.93 -1.17
CA SER A 342 -14.99 -4.54 -1.55
C SER A 342 -14.96 -3.14 -2.15
N GLU A 343 -13.88 -2.39 -1.93
CA GLU A 343 -13.75 -1.00 -2.38
C GLU A 343 -14.01 -0.82 -3.88
N LYS A 344 -13.53 -1.79 -4.69
CA LYS A 344 -13.73 -1.81 -6.15
C LYS A 344 -15.20 -2.00 -6.51
N SER A 345 -15.88 -2.95 -5.87
CA SER A 345 -17.30 -3.21 -6.11
C SER A 345 -18.18 -2.05 -5.68
N VAL A 346 -17.95 -1.49 -4.48
CA VAL A 346 -18.67 -0.30 -3.98
C VAL A 346 -18.60 0.84 -5.00
N LYS A 347 -17.41 1.10 -5.56
CA LYS A 347 -17.23 2.14 -6.59
C LYS A 347 -18.04 1.84 -7.85
N ARG A 348 -18.01 0.60 -8.34
CA ARG A 348 -18.76 0.14 -9.53
C ARG A 348 -20.28 0.23 -9.33
N ILE A 349 -20.78 -0.16 -8.15
CA ILE A 349 -22.19 -0.04 -7.78
C ILE A 349 -22.63 1.42 -7.77
N ILE A 350 -21.85 2.29 -7.15
CA ILE A 350 -22.11 3.74 -7.12
C ILE A 350 -22.15 4.32 -8.54
N GLU A 351 -21.27 3.87 -9.44
CA GLU A 351 -21.24 4.26 -10.86
C GLU A 351 -22.48 3.76 -11.61
N ALA A 352 -22.88 2.50 -11.44
CA ALA A 352 -24.09 1.92 -12.03
C ALA A 352 -25.37 2.65 -11.58
N LEU A 353 -25.51 2.93 -10.28
CA LEU A 353 -26.62 3.71 -9.74
C LEU A 353 -26.66 5.12 -10.33
N LYS A 354 -25.50 5.78 -10.47
CA LYS A 354 -25.40 7.10 -11.12
C LYS A 354 -25.82 7.02 -12.59
N PHE A 355 -25.43 5.96 -13.30
CA PHE A 355 -25.81 5.72 -14.69
C PHE A 355 -27.34 5.59 -14.83
N LEU A 356 -27.95 4.66 -14.10
CA LEU A 356 -29.39 4.38 -14.15
C LEU A 356 -30.22 5.62 -13.78
N LYS A 357 -29.82 6.35 -12.74
CA LYS A 357 -30.48 7.61 -12.36
C LYS A 357 -30.37 8.66 -13.48
N ARG A 358 -29.21 8.75 -14.14
CA ARG A 358 -28.98 9.75 -15.19
C ARG A 358 -29.68 9.44 -16.51
N ILE A 359 -30.06 8.19 -16.76
CA ILE A 359 -30.98 7.83 -17.84
C ILE A 359 -32.47 7.91 -17.44
N LYS A 360 -32.80 8.40 -16.22
CA LYS A 360 -34.19 8.55 -15.72
C LYS A 360 -34.90 7.21 -15.51
N MET A 361 -34.15 6.14 -15.22
CA MET A 361 -34.73 4.83 -14.97
C MET A 361 -35.64 4.86 -13.73
N GLU A 362 -36.77 4.16 -13.80
CA GLU A 362 -37.74 4.09 -12.70
C GLU A 362 -37.16 3.37 -11.48
N LYS A 363 -37.51 3.84 -10.28
CA LYS A 363 -36.98 3.30 -9.02
C LYS A 363 -37.20 1.79 -8.89
N GLN A 364 -38.41 1.31 -9.18
CA GLN A 364 -38.74 -0.12 -9.11
C GLN A 364 -37.89 -0.96 -10.07
N PHE A 365 -37.58 -0.45 -11.26
CA PHE A 365 -36.67 -1.10 -12.19
C PHE A 365 -35.25 -1.15 -11.61
N ILE A 366 -34.76 -0.05 -11.04
CA ILE A 366 -33.43 -0.01 -10.41
C ILE A 366 -33.32 -1.05 -9.29
N VAL A 367 -34.34 -1.16 -8.43
CA VAL A 367 -34.36 -2.16 -7.35
C VAL A 367 -34.27 -3.58 -7.93
N ARG A 368 -35.15 -3.95 -8.87
CA ARG A 368 -35.11 -5.26 -9.54
C ARG A 368 -33.77 -5.54 -10.22
N PHE A 369 -33.21 -4.53 -10.88
CA PHE A 369 -31.92 -4.64 -11.56
C PHE A 369 -30.78 -4.93 -10.57
N LEU A 370 -30.77 -4.27 -9.42
CA LEU A 370 -29.77 -4.52 -8.37
C LEU A 370 -29.91 -5.94 -7.82
N LEU A 371 -31.14 -6.38 -7.50
CA LEU A 371 -31.40 -7.72 -6.97
C LEU A 371 -30.96 -8.83 -7.93
N CYS A 372 -31.26 -8.71 -9.22
CA CYS A 372 -30.95 -9.76 -10.18
C CYS A 372 -29.50 -9.76 -10.69
N TYR A 373 -28.82 -8.60 -10.71
CA TYR A 373 -27.55 -8.44 -11.43
C TYR A 373 -26.40 -7.92 -10.56
N MET A 374 -26.48 -8.03 -9.23
CA MET A 374 -25.47 -7.47 -8.32
C MET A 374 -24.05 -7.97 -8.62
N LYS A 375 -23.86 -9.28 -8.81
CA LYS A 375 -22.57 -9.89 -9.18
C LYS A 375 -21.97 -9.29 -10.46
N LEU A 376 -22.80 -9.03 -11.47
CA LEU A 376 -22.38 -8.38 -12.71
C LEU A 376 -22.00 -6.92 -12.49
N ILE A 377 -22.75 -6.19 -11.67
CA ILE A 377 -22.42 -4.81 -11.31
C ILE A 377 -21.07 -4.77 -10.58
N CYS A 378 -20.84 -5.70 -9.65
CA CYS A 378 -19.60 -5.79 -8.89
C CYS A 378 -18.39 -6.10 -9.75
N SER A 379 -18.56 -6.84 -10.85
CA SER A 379 -17.48 -7.23 -11.78
C SER A 379 -17.26 -6.24 -12.94
N SER A 380 -18.25 -5.41 -13.27
CA SER A 380 -18.25 -4.58 -14.48
C SER A 380 -17.75 -3.16 -14.27
N SER A 381 -16.98 -2.65 -15.23
CA SER A 381 -16.57 -1.23 -15.27
C SER A 381 -17.35 -0.47 -16.34
N LEU A 382 -18.25 0.41 -15.90
CA LEU A 382 -19.19 1.11 -16.77
C LEU A 382 -18.70 2.52 -17.17
N LEU A 383 -18.80 2.85 -18.45
CA LEU A 383 -18.71 4.19 -19.01
C LEU A 383 -19.86 5.05 -18.50
N GLY A 384 -19.64 6.37 -18.46
CA GLY A 384 -20.72 7.31 -18.19
C GLY A 384 -21.75 7.33 -19.32
N PRO A 385 -23.02 7.64 -19.03
CA PRO A 385 -24.10 7.60 -20.03
C PRO A 385 -23.86 8.56 -21.21
N ARG A 386 -23.19 9.69 -20.98
CA ARG A 386 -22.78 10.62 -22.06
C ARG A 386 -21.83 9.97 -23.07
N ALA A 387 -20.87 9.18 -22.60
CA ALA A 387 -19.94 8.48 -23.49
C ALA A 387 -20.67 7.40 -24.31
N VAL A 388 -21.66 6.73 -23.71
CA VAL A 388 -22.50 5.74 -24.40
C VAL A 388 -23.38 6.40 -25.47
N TRP A 389 -24.03 7.52 -25.17
CA TRP A 389 -24.82 8.30 -26.16
C TRP A 389 -23.96 8.70 -27.35
N ASN A 390 -22.77 9.25 -27.10
CA ASN A 390 -21.87 9.69 -28.17
C ASN A 390 -21.40 8.53 -29.03
N ARG A 391 -21.13 7.36 -28.43
CA ARG A 391 -20.67 6.16 -29.14
C ARG A 391 -21.78 5.54 -30.01
N LEU A 392 -23.01 5.49 -29.50
CA LEU A 392 -24.12 4.83 -30.16
C LEU A 392 -24.98 5.78 -31.01
N LYS A 393 -24.77 7.10 -30.88
CA LYS A 393 -25.58 8.15 -31.49
C LYS A 393 -27.08 8.03 -31.17
N ILE A 394 -27.41 7.57 -29.95
CA ILE A 394 -28.79 7.41 -29.47
C ILE A 394 -29.10 8.39 -28.33
N GLY A 395 -30.38 8.75 -28.20
CA GLY A 395 -30.87 9.62 -27.14
C GLY A 395 -30.97 8.92 -25.78
N ARG A 396 -31.17 9.73 -24.73
CA ARG A 396 -31.37 9.24 -23.36
C ARG A 396 -32.53 8.25 -23.24
N ASP A 397 -33.69 8.62 -23.80
CA ASP A 397 -34.93 7.86 -23.61
C ASP A 397 -34.89 6.55 -24.41
N GLN A 398 -34.29 6.57 -25.60
CA GLN A 398 -34.00 5.36 -26.39
C GLN A 398 -33.07 4.40 -25.62
N LEU A 399 -31.98 4.90 -25.02
CA LEU A 399 -31.11 4.06 -24.20
C LEU A 399 -31.84 3.49 -22.98
N CYS A 400 -32.73 4.27 -22.36
CA CYS A 400 -33.59 3.80 -21.27
C CYS A 400 -34.48 2.64 -21.73
N GLN A 401 -35.14 2.78 -22.89
CA GLN A 401 -36.01 1.75 -23.45
C GLN A 401 -35.25 0.45 -23.78
N ILE A 402 -34.08 0.55 -24.42
CA ILE A 402 -33.23 -0.62 -24.73
C ILE A 402 -32.87 -1.39 -23.46
N ILE A 403 -32.52 -0.69 -22.37
CA ILE A 403 -32.16 -1.33 -21.10
C ILE A 403 -33.41 -1.91 -20.40
N LYS A 404 -34.59 -1.31 -20.57
CA LYS A 404 -35.83 -1.86 -20.03
C LYS A 404 -36.20 -3.19 -20.68
N GLU A 405 -36.05 -3.28 -22.00
CA GLU A 405 -36.34 -4.50 -22.78
C GLU A 405 -35.31 -5.60 -22.53
N GLU A 406 -34.02 -5.26 -22.51
CA GLU A 406 -32.94 -6.22 -22.30
C GLU A 406 -31.91 -5.67 -21.29
N PRO A 407 -32.10 -5.88 -19.97
CA PRO A 407 -31.27 -5.27 -18.92
C PRO A 407 -29.78 -5.55 -19.04
N LEU A 408 -29.41 -6.74 -19.52
CA LEU A 408 -28.02 -7.15 -19.71
C LEU A 408 -27.28 -6.31 -20.76
N ARG A 409 -28.01 -5.64 -21.69
CA ARG A 409 -27.40 -4.71 -22.65
C ARG A 409 -26.71 -3.53 -21.97
N LEU A 410 -27.06 -3.19 -20.74
CA LEU A 410 -26.33 -2.15 -20.00
C LEU A 410 -24.83 -2.43 -19.99
N PHE A 411 -24.44 -3.66 -19.67
CA PHE A 411 -23.04 -4.03 -19.55
C PHE A 411 -22.33 -3.98 -20.91
N SER A 412 -23.06 -4.19 -22.01
CA SER A 412 -22.49 -4.17 -23.37
C SER A 412 -22.40 -2.85 -24.05
N LEU A 413 -23.38 -2.01 -23.81
CA LEU A 413 -23.36 -0.66 -24.31
C LEU A 413 -22.39 0.21 -23.50
N ALA A 414 -22.25 -0.03 -22.20
CA ALA A 414 -21.47 0.79 -21.30
C ALA A 414 -20.08 0.21 -20.92
N SER A 415 -19.57 -0.86 -21.52
CA SER A 415 -18.22 -1.36 -21.16
C SER A 415 -17.11 -0.37 -21.56
N LYS A 416 -16.15 -0.12 -20.65
CA LYS A 416 -14.96 0.73 -20.90
C LYS A 416 -13.92 0.12 -21.84
N THR A 417 -13.96 -1.19 -22.10
CA THR A 417 -13.01 -1.85 -23.01
C THR A 417 -13.48 -1.77 -24.47
N ASN A 418 -12.81 -0.94 -25.28
CA ASN A 418 -12.99 -0.86 -26.73
C ASN A 418 -12.27 -2.05 -27.41
N ASN A 419 -12.85 -3.24 -27.28
CA ASN A 419 -12.70 -4.41 -28.15
C ASN A 419 -13.03 -5.66 -27.35
N SER A 420 -14.28 -6.09 -27.47
CA SER A 420 -14.69 -7.48 -27.64
C SER A 420 -16.16 -7.54 -27.25
N ARG A 421 -16.96 -8.19 -28.09
CA ARG A 421 -18.22 -8.84 -27.72
C ARG A 421 -18.26 -9.11 -26.23
N ILE A 422 -19.31 -8.65 -25.55
CA ILE A 422 -19.59 -9.21 -24.25
C ILE A 422 -19.92 -10.67 -24.42
N LYS A 423 -18.90 -11.48 -24.17
CA LYS A 423 -19.04 -12.87 -23.82
C LYS A 423 -19.35 -12.90 -22.33
N LEU A 424 -20.62 -12.65 -22.01
CA LEU A 424 -21.21 -12.94 -20.71
C LEU A 424 -21.07 -14.43 -20.35
N ASP A 425 -20.88 -15.31 -21.34
CA ASP A 425 -20.57 -16.73 -21.10
C ASP A 425 -19.10 -17.01 -20.71
N SER A 426 -18.12 -16.15 -21.02
CA SER A 426 -16.71 -16.60 -21.02
C SER A 426 -15.93 -16.48 -19.71
N LEU A 427 -16.57 -16.20 -18.57
CA LEU A 427 -15.93 -16.20 -17.26
C LEU A 427 -16.47 -17.33 -16.38
N ASP A 428 -17.79 -17.52 -16.37
CA ASP A 428 -18.41 -18.70 -15.76
C ASP A 428 -18.18 -19.95 -16.63
N LEU A 429 -18.26 -19.90 -17.97
CA LEU A 429 -17.85 -21.03 -18.82
C LEU A 429 -16.34 -21.25 -18.77
N ARG A 430 -15.52 -20.20 -18.60
CA ARG A 430 -14.05 -20.38 -18.54
C ARG A 430 -13.60 -21.02 -17.23
N ASN A 431 -14.23 -20.65 -16.12
CA ASN A 431 -14.03 -21.34 -14.85
C ASN A 431 -14.68 -22.73 -14.87
N ALA A 432 -15.85 -22.90 -15.50
CA ALA A 432 -16.51 -24.21 -15.63
C ALA A 432 -15.74 -25.18 -16.56
N GLU A 433 -15.24 -24.72 -17.70
CA GLU A 433 -14.38 -25.48 -18.63
C GLU A 433 -13.08 -25.91 -17.93
N LYS A 434 -12.48 -25.00 -17.16
CA LYS A 434 -11.27 -25.30 -16.39
C LYS A 434 -11.56 -26.24 -15.23
N THR A 435 -12.70 -26.10 -14.57
CA THR A 435 -13.19 -27.00 -13.52
C THR A 435 -13.45 -28.39 -14.11
N ALA A 436 -14.15 -28.48 -15.25
CA ALA A 436 -14.40 -29.73 -15.97
C ALA A 436 -13.11 -30.44 -16.41
N PHE A 437 -12.12 -29.70 -16.89
CA PHE A 437 -10.80 -30.25 -17.20
C PHE A 437 -10.11 -30.81 -15.95
N LEU A 438 -10.15 -30.10 -14.82
CA LEU A 438 -9.57 -30.58 -13.56
C LEU A 438 -10.33 -31.81 -13.01
N LEU A 439 -11.65 -31.85 -13.14
CA LEU A 439 -12.44 -33.02 -12.77
C LEU A 439 -12.05 -34.24 -13.63
N LYS A 440 -11.84 -34.07 -14.93
CA LYS A 440 -11.33 -35.13 -15.83
C LYS A 440 -9.94 -35.63 -15.43
N LEU A 441 -9.07 -34.76 -14.93
CA LEU A 441 -7.78 -35.18 -14.37
C LEU A 441 -7.93 -35.94 -13.04
N GLY A 442 -9.11 -35.94 -12.42
CA GLY A 442 -9.43 -36.60 -11.16
C GLY A 442 -9.16 -35.75 -9.92
N TYR A 443 -9.33 -34.43 -9.99
CA TYR A 443 -9.41 -33.57 -8.80
C TYR A 443 -10.81 -33.64 -8.18
N VAL A 444 -10.91 -33.51 -6.85
CA VAL A 444 -12.19 -33.48 -6.14
C VAL A 444 -12.78 -32.07 -6.16
N GLU A 445 -14.05 -31.95 -6.53
CA GLU A 445 -14.77 -30.68 -6.58
C GLU A 445 -14.75 -29.96 -5.22
N ASN A 446 -14.55 -28.64 -5.22
CA ASN A 446 -14.50 -27.78 -4.03
C ASN A 446 -13.42 -28.15 -2.97
N SER A 447 -12.46 -29.00 -3.32
CA SER A 447 -11.32 -29.31 -2.43
C SER A 447 -10.27 -28.20 -2.44
N ASP A 448 -9.53 -28.06 -1.33
CA ASP A 448 -8.36 -27.17 -1.27
C ASP A 448 -7.30 -27.51 -2.32
N GLU A 449 -7.21 -28.80 -2.69
CA GLU A 449 -6.31 -29.26 -3.75
C GLU A 449 -6.71 -28.70 -5.12
N MET A 450 -8.00 -28.71 -5.44
CA MET A 450 -8.53 -28.12 -6.67
C MET A 450 -8.32 -26.60 -6.71
N VAL A 451 -8.49 -25.91 -5.58
CA VAL A 451 -8.21 -24.47 -5.47
C VAL A 451 -6.72 -24.17 -5.72
N ARG A 452 -5.81 -25.01 -5.22
CA ARG A 452 -4.37 -24.91 -5.52
C ARG A 452 -4.08 -25.22 -6.99
N ALA A 453 -4.73 -26.22 -7.58
CA ALA A 453 -4.56 -26.59 -8.98
C ALA A 453 -5.02 -25.46 -9.93
N LEU A 454 -6.15 -24.82 -9.64
CA LEU A 454 -6.67 -23.69 -10.41
C LEU A 454 -5.67 -22.52 -10.55
N LYS A 455 -4.79 -22.33 -9.56
CA LYS A 455 -3.70 -21.32 -9.59
C LYS A 455 -2.50 -21.78 -10.44
N LYS A 456 -2.22 -23.08 -10.48
CA LYS A 456 -1.04 -23.65 -11.17
C LYS A 456 -1.23 -23.78 -12.70
N PHE A 457 -2.45 -24.11 -13.14
CA PHE A 457 -2.77 -24.21 -14.57
C PHE A 457 -3.07 -22.84 -15.18
N GLN A 458 -2.40 -22.48 -16.27
CA GLN A 458 -2.60 -21.22 -16.97
C GLN A 458 -3.28 -21.45 -18.33
N GLY A 459 -4.49 -20.92 -18.51
CA GLY A 459 -5.26 -21.06 -19.75
C GLY A 459 -6.73 -21.38 -19.49
N ARG A 460 -7.52 -21.37 -20.57
CA ARG A 460 -8.91 -21.85 -20.58
C ARG A 460 -8.96 -23.39 -20.59
N GLY A 461 -10.08 -23.99 -20.21
CA GLY A 461 -10.19 -25.46 -20.16
C GLY A 461 -10.06 -26.14 -21.53
N ASP A 462 -10.61 -25.53 -22.59
CA ASP A 462 -10.43 -25.97 -23.98
C ASP A 462 -8.94 -25.90 -24.41
N GLU A 463 -8.28 -24.78 -24.15
CA GLU A 463 -6.84 -24.61 -24.43
C GLU A 463 -5.96 -25.60 -23.65
N LEU A 464 -6.31 -25.90 -22.40
CA LEU A 464 -5.59 -26.88 -21.58
C LEU A 464 -5.80 -28.30 -22.12
N GLN A 465 -7.01 -28.62 -22.57
CA GLN A 465 -7.31 -29.89 -23.23
C GLN A 465 -6.52 -30.03 -24.54
N GLU A 466 -6.48 -28.99 -25.38
CA GLU A 466 -5.69 -29.03 -26.62
C GLU A 466 -4.19 -29.30 -26.37
N ARG A 467 -3.63 -28.70 -25.31
CA ARG A 467 -2.22 -28.90 -24.92
C ARG A 467 -2.00 -30.29 -24.33
N PHE A 468 -2.96 -30.80 -23.55
CA PHE A 468 -2.95 -32.17 -23.04
C PHE A 468 -2.96 -33.17 -24.20
N ASP A 469 -3.83 -32.95 -25.20
CA ASP A 469 -3.98 -33.82 -26.35
C ASP A 469 -2.72 -33.89 -27.22
N CYS A 470 -1.83 -32.90 -27.16
CA CYS A 470 -0.53 -32.96 -27.84
C CYS A 470 0.29 -34.18 -27.39
N PHE A 471 0.28 -34.49 -26.10
CA PHE A 471 1.03 -35.61 -25.53
C PHE A 471 0.40 -36.94 -25.89
N VAL A 472 -0.93 -37.01 -25.84
CA VAL A 472 -1.68 -38.22 -26.22
C VAL A 472 -1.52 -38.52 -27.71
N LYS A 473 -1.62 -37.49 -28.56
CA LYS A 473 -1.38 -37.62 -30.01
C LYS A 473 0.06 -37.99 -30.35
N ALA A 474 1.01 -37.60 -29.52
CA ALA A 474 2.41 -37.99 -29.65
C ALA A 474 2.70 -39.43 -29.19
N GLY A 475 1.70 -40.16 -28.67
CA GLY A 475 1.79 -41.58 -28.33
C GLY A 475 1.78 -41.90 -26.83
N LEU A 476 1.65 -40.90 -25.93
CA LEU A 476 1.57 -41.18 -24.49
C LEU A 476 0.16 -41.62 -24.06
N ASP A 477 0.12 -42.61 -23.15
CA ASP A 477 -1.14 -43.09 -22.56
C ASP A 477 -1.87 -41.97 -21.77
N TYR A 478 -3.19 -41.91 -21.90
CA TYR A 478 -4.02 -40.89 -21.28
C TYR A 478 -3.87 -40.83 -19.75
N ASN A 479 -3.81 -41.98 -19.08
CA ASN A 479 -3.68 -42.04 -17.63
C ASN A 479 -2.29 -41.60 -17.19
N VAL A 480 -1.26 -41.99 -17.95
CA VAL A 480 0.12 -41.53 -17.73
C VAL A 480 0.22 -40.01 -17.88
N VAL A 481 -0.37 -39.42 -18.93
CA VAL A 481 -0.39 -37.96 -19.11
C VAL A 481 -1.17 -37.27 -17.99
N SER A 482 -2.30 -37.85 -17.55
CA SER A 482 -3.11 -37.31 -16.45
C SER A 482 -2.33 -37.23 -15.14
N GLN A 483 -1.61 -38.29 -14.78
CA GLN A 483 -0.74 -38.31 -13.60
C GLN A 483 0.45 -37.36 -13.73
N LEU A 484 1.06 -37.32 -14.92
CA LEU A 484 2.19 -36.45 -15.21
C LEU A 484 1.81 -34.98 -15.08
N VAL A 485 0.68 -34.57 -15.64
CA VAL A 485 0.15 -33.20 -15.61
C VAL A 485 -0.25 -32.79 -14.19
N LYS A 486 -0.77 -33.72 -13.37
CA LYS A 486 -1.00 -33.47 -11.94
C LYS A 486 0.31 -33.18 -11.19
N ARG A 487 1.37 -33.95 -11.45
CA ARG A 487 2.70 -33.77 -10.83
C ARG A 487 3.41 -32.51 -11.34
N ALA A 488 3.27 -32.18 -12.63
CA ALA A 488 3.99 -31.12 -13.32
C ALA A 488 3.06 -30.22 -14.15
N PRO A 489 2.17 -29.43 -13.52
CA PRO A 489 1.15 -28.63 -14.22
C PRO A 489 1.74 -27.54 -15.13
N HIS A 490 2.97 -27.10 -14.85
CA HIS A 490 3.66 -26.07 -15.62
C HIS A 490 3.95 -26.50 -17.08
N MET A 491 3.94 -27.79 -17.39
CA MET A 491 4.11 -28.30 -18.76
C MET A 491 3.03 -27.80 -19.71
N LEU A 492 1.82 -27.58 -19.20
CA LEU A 492 0.69 -27.06 -19.98
C LEU A 492 0.65 -25.52 -20.02
N ASN A 493 1.61 -24.82 -19.41
CA ASN A 493 1.63 -23.34 -19.40
C ASN A 493 2.29 -22.73 -20.65
N ARG A 494 2.59 -23.55 -21.67
CA ARG A 494 3.15 -23.10 -22.96
C ARG A 494 2.10 -23.19 -24.07
N PRO A 495 2.15 -22.34 -25.11
CA PRO A 495 1.25 -22.45 -26.25
C PRO A 495 1.39 -23.79 -26.97
N LYS A 496 0.27 -24.32 -27.49
CA LYS A 496 0.18 -25.59 -28.23
C LYS A 496 1.30 -25.78 -29.26
N GLY A 497 1.44 -24.83 -30.18
CA GLY A 497 2.44 -24.92 -31.26
C GLY A 497 3.89 -24.95 -30.78
N ILE A 498 4.18 -24.50 -29.55
CA ILE A 498 5.52 -24.63 -28.95
C ILE A 498 5.71 -26.03 -28.35
N ILE A 499 4.66 -26.59 -27.73
CA ILE A 499 4.68 -27.96 -27.20
C ILE A 499 4.89 -28.96 -28.34
N GLU A 500 4.11 -28.85 -29.42
CA GLU A 500 4.24 -29.69 -30.61
C GLU A 500 5.64 -29.60 -31.23
N LYS A 501 6.17 -28.39 -31.43
CA LYS A 501 7.54 -28.21 -31.94
C LYS A 501 8.60 -28.87 -31.07
N LYS A 502 8.45 -28.85 -29.75
CA LYS A 502 9.39 -29.48 -28.82
C LYS A 502 9.28 -30.98 -28.79
N ILE A 503 8.06 -31.51 -28.91
CA ILE A 503 7.82 -32.94 -29.05
C ILE A 503 8.46 -33.44 -30.35
N ASN A 504 8.18 -32.78 -31.47
CA ASN A 504 8.76 -33.15 -32.77
C ASN A 504 10.29 -33.02 -32.76
N MET A 505 10.83 -31.98 -32.12
CA MET A 505 12.28 -31.87 -31.96
C MET A 505 12.85 -33.04 -31.14
N LEU A 506 12.18 -33.46 -30.08
CA LEU A 506 12.59 -34.59 -29.26
C LEU A 506 12.59 -35.92 -30.04
N THR A 507 11.52 -36.20 -30.77
CA THR A 507 11.34 -37.46 -31.49
C THR A 507 12.09 -37.50 -32.80
N ASP A 508 11.93 -36.46 -33.62
CA ASP A 508 12.34 -36.45 -35.03
C ASP A 508 13.80 -36.04 -35.18
N TYR A 509 14.23 -35.04 -34.40
CA TYR A 509 15.58 -34.49 -34.49
C TYR A 509 16.55 -35.13 -33.50
N LEU A 510 16.09 -35.39 -32.27
CA LEU A 510 16.94 -35.90 -31.20
C LEU A 510 16.89 -37.42 -31.04
N GLY A 511 15.91 -38.09 -31.66
CA GLY A 511 15.75 -39.55 -31.60
C GLY A 511 15.43 -40.09 -30.21
N TYR A 512 14.92 -39.25 -29.30
CA TYR A 512 14.48 -39.68 -27.98
C TYR A 512 13.02 -40.11 -28.01
N PRO A 513 12.66 -41.20 -27.31
CA PRO A 513 11.26 -41.61 -27.17
C PRO A 513 10.47 -40.54 -26.40
N ILE A 514 9.19 -40.36 -26.73
CA ILE A 514 8.32 -39.36 -26.11
C ILE A 514 8.19 -39.57 -24.59
N GLU A 515 8.33 -40.82 -24.14
CA GLU A 515 8.38 -41.25 -22.75
C GLU A 515 9.48 -40.56 -21.94
N SER A 516 10.54 -40.07 -22.60
CA SER A 516 11.60 -39.29 -21.95
C SER A 516 11.08 -38.01 -21.29
N VAL A 517 9.94 -37.47 -21.75
CA VAL A 517 9.27 -36.31 -21.14
C VAL A 517 8.67 -36.65 -19.78
N ILE A 518 8.29 -37.91 -19.54
CA ILE A 518 7.74 -38.37 -18.25
C ILE A 518 8.79 -38.21 -17.15
N GLU A 519 10.03 -38.63 -17.43
CA GLU A 519 11.15 -38.54 -16.49
C GLU A 519 11.59 -37.07 -16.27
N SER A 520 11.57 -36.27 -17.33
CA SER A 520 12.08 -34.89 -17.32
C SER A 520 11.07 -33.88 -17.89
N PRO A 521 9.94 -33.63 -17.19
CA PRO A 521 8.87 -32.78 -17.71
C PRO A 521 9.27 -31.30 -17.86
N THR A 522 10.27 -30.87 -17.10
CA THR A 522 10.87 -29.54 -17.19
C THR A 522 11.56 -29.27 -18.52
N TYR A 523 11.84 -30.28 -19.35
CA TYR A 523 12.33 -30.12 -20.73
C TYR A 523 11.53 -29.06 -21.51
N LEU A 524 10.21 -29.08 -21.36
CA LEU A 524 9.29 -28.15 -22.02
C LEU A 524 9.41 -26.70 -21.52
N CYS A 525 10.11 -26.45 -20.43
CA CYS A 525 10.28 -25.11 -19.87
C CYS A 525 11.44 -24.33 -20.49
N TYR A 526 12.47 -25.01 -21.00
CA TYR A 526 13.70 -24.39 -21.53
C TYR A 526 13.49 -23.76 -22.92
N SER A 527 14.34 -22.83 -23.35
CA SER A 527 14.25 -22.25 -24.70
C SER A 527 14.61 -23.28 -25.78
N MET A 528 14.05 -23.14 -26.98
CA MET A 528 14.40 -23.98 -28.14
C MET A 528 15.89 -23.89 -28.43
N GLU A 529 16.46 -22.69 -28.34
CA GLU A 529 17.89 -22.44 -28.50
C GLU A 529 18.73 -23.28 -27.53
N ARG A 530 18.40 -23.25 -26.22
CA ARG A 530 19.13 -23.99 -25.21
C ARG A 530 19.02 -25.50 -25.41
N ILE A 531 17.83 -25.98 -25.81
CA ILE A 531 17.63 -27.39 -26.15
C ILE A 531 18.53 -27.75 -27.33
N HIS A 532 18.45 -27.00 -28.42
CA HIS A 532 19.20 -27.24 -29.64
C HIS A 532 20.70 -27.28 -29.38
N GLN A 533 21.27 -26.19 -28.84
CA GLN A 533 22.71 -26.09 -28.60
C GLN A 533 23.22 -27.28 -27.78
N ARG A 534 22.57 -27.56 -26.64
CA ARG A 534 23.04 -28.60 -25.72
C ARG A 534 22.92 -30.00 -26.28
N PHE A 535 21.86 -30.27 -27.04
CA PHE A 535 21.73 -31.55 -27.72
C PHE A 535 22.72 -31.69 -28.87
N SER A 536 22.96 -30.65 -29.67
CA SER A 536 23.99 -30.69 -30.71
C SER A 536 25.37 -30.99 -30.13
N MET A 537 25.70 -30.41 -28.97
CA MET A 537 26.95 -30.72 -28.27
C MET A 537 26.97 -32.17 -27.76
N TYR A 538 25.87 -32.64 -27.16
CA TYR A 538 25.76 -34.01 -26.67
C TYR A 538 25.88 -35.05 -27.80
N ILE A 539 25.21 -34.82 -28.93
CA ILE A 539 25.28 -35.69 -30.11
C ILE A 539 26.72 -35.72 -30.65
N TRP A 540 27.36 -34.56 -30.79
CA TRP A 540 28.74 -34.46 -31.26
C TRP A 540 29.74 -35.22 -30.36
N LEU A 541 29.54 -35.18 -29.03
CA LEU A 541 30.32 -35.96 -28.07
C LEU A 541 30.03 -37.45 -28.16
N LYS A 542 28.76 -37.82 -28.32
CA LYS A 542 28.32 -39.23 -28.42
C LYS A 542 28.89 -39.89 -29.67
N GLU A 543 28.96 -39.19 -30.80
CA GLU A 543 29.58 -39.69 -32.04
C GLU A 543 31.09 -39.98 -31.90
N ARG A 544 31.72 -39.48 -30.85
CA ARG A 544 33.16 -39.63 -30.54
C ARG A 544 33.40 -40.50 -29.31
N ASP A 545 32.37 -41.22 -28.85
CA ASP A 545 32.39 -42.04 -27.64
C ASP A 545 32.82 -41.27 -26.36
N ALA A 546 32.69 -39.94 -26.38
CA ALA A 546 33.10 -39.04 -25.28
C ALA A 546 31.95 -38.71 -24.31
N ALA A 547 30.78 -39.33 -24.48
CA ALA A 547 29.63 -39.19 -23.59
C ALA A 547 28.85 -40.50 -23.49
N MET A 548 28.23 -40.74 -22.32
CA MET A 548 27.43 -41.94 -22.10
C MET A 548 26.25 -42.04 -23.09
N PRO A 549 25.97 -43.23 -23.65
CA PRO A 549 24.81 -43.43 -24.50
C PRO A 549 23.53 -43.36 -23.67
N ARG A 550 22.61 -42.46 -24.06
CA ARG A 550 21.26 -42.25 -23.48
C ARG A 550 21.25 -41.61 -22.09
N LEU A 551 21.59 -40.31 -22.03
CA LEU A 551 21.38 -39.50 -20.84
C LEU A 551 19.95 -38.95 -20.77
N THR A 552 19.43 -38.74 -19.56
CA THR A 552 18.10 -38.13 -19.38
C THR A 552 18.08 -36.68 -19.90
N LEU A 553 16.90 -36.20 -20.32
CA LEU A 553 16.75 -34.81 -20.81
C LEU A 553 17.12 -33.79 -19.72
N GLY A 554 16.85 -34.12 -18.45
CA GLY A 554 17.21 -33.30 -17.29
C GLY A 554 18.73 -33.15 -17.13
N THR A 555 19.50 -34.22 -17.36
CA THR A 555 20.96 -34.18 -17.28
C THR A 555 21.56 -33.29 -18.39
N ILE A 556 21.02 -33.37 -19.60
CA ILE A 556 21.53 -32.61 -20.74
C ILE A 556 21.10 -31.13 -20.65
N VAL A 557 19.79 -30.88 -20.55
CA VAL A 557 19.22 -29.52 -20.69
C VAL A 557 19.08 -28.81 -19.34
N GLY A 558 18.86 -29.57 -18.26
CA GLY A 558 18.46 -29.05 -16.95
C GLY A 558 19.59 -28.44 -16.13
N ILE A 559 20.83 -28.90 -16.29
CA ILE A 559 21.97 -28.42 -15.48
C ILE A 559 22.35 -26.97 -15.80
N SER A 560 23.02 -26.28 -14.88
CA SER A 560 23.49 -24.89 -15.10
C SER A 560 24.47 -24.80 -16.28
N ASN A 561 24.66 -23.60 -16.84
CA ASN A 561 25.62 -23.40 -17.94
C ASN A 561 27.05 -23.74 -17.50
N THR A 562 27.43 -23.42 -16.27
CA THR A 562 28.75 -23.73 -15.71
C THR A 562 28.99 -25.24 -15.62
N LEU A 563 28.00 -25.99 -15.11
CA LEU A 563 28.08 -27.45 -15.03
C LEU A 563 28.04 -28.09 -16.42
N PHE A 564 27.24 -27.55 -17.35
CA PHE A 564 27.21 -28.07 -18.72
C PHE A 564 28.57 -27.95 -19.41
N VAL A 565 29.24 -26.80 -19.26
CA VAL A 565 30.59 -26.63 -19.80
C VAL A 565 31.57 -27.60 -19.15
N SER A 566 31.55 -27.71 -17.82
CA SER A 566 32.46 -28.61 -17.10
C SER A 566 32.26 -30.09 -17.43
N TYR A 567 31.01 -30.56 -17.55
CA TYR A 567 30.68 -31.99 -17.64
C TYR A 567 30.50 -32.50 -19.07
N PHE A 568 30.31 -31.60 -20.05
CA PHE A 568 30.13 -31.98 -21.45
C PHE A 568 31.13 -31.28 -22.35
N VAL A 569 31.28 -29.96 -22.24
CA VAL A 569 32.14 -29.23 -23.19
C VAL A 569 33.61 -29.53 -22.97
N ASN A 570 34.06 -29.59 -21.71
CA ASN A 570 35.46 -29.77 -21.38
C ASN A 570 35.90 -31.25 -21.32
N THR A 571 35.01 -32.20 -21.59
CA THR A 571 35.37 -33.64 -21.59
C THR A 571 36.13 -34.06 -22.83
N HIS A 572 36.11 -33.24 -23.89
CA HIS A 572 36.84 -33.47 -25.13
C HIS A 572 37.76 -32.25 -25.44
N PRO A 573 39.01 -32.46 -25.90
CA PRO A 573 39.95 -31.37 -26.20
C PRO A 573 39.39 -30.31 -27.18
N GLU A 574 38.69 -30.75 -28.23
CA GLU A 574 38.05 -29.86 -29.21
C GLU A 574 36.68 -29.30 -28.76
N GLY A 575 36.16 -29.72 -27.61
CA GLY A 575 34.82 -29.40 -27.17
C GLY A 575 34.54 -27.90 -27.00
N PRO A 576 35.43 -27.08 -26.41
CA PRO A 576 35.22 -25.64 -26.28
C PRO A 576 35.07 -24.92 -27.64
N ALA A 577 35.90 -25.28 -28.63
CA ALA A 577 35.84 -24.69 -29.96
C ALA A 577 34.52 -25.06 -30.68
N THR A 578 34.13 -26.34 -30.61
CA THR A 578 32.86 -26.82 -31.16
C THR A 578 31.66 -26.16 -30.48
N TRP A 579 31.70 -25.98 -29.16
CA TRP A 579 30.62 -25.32 -28.41
C TRP A 579 30.43 -23.86 -28.83
N GLU A 580 31.52 -23.11 -29.07
CA GLU A 580 31.43 -21.76 -29.62
C GLU A 580 30.81 -21.74 -31.02
N ASN A 581 31.15 -22.71 -31.88
CA ASN A 581 30.57 -22.81 -33.22
C ASN A 581 29.06 -23.12 -33.16
N ILE A 582 28.64 -24.05 -32.29
CA ILE A 582 27.22 -24.40 -32.09
C ILE A 582 26.42 -23.18 -31.61
N LYS A 583 26.97 -22.39 -30.68
CA LYS A 583 26.31 -21.16 -30.21
C LYS A 583 26.13 -20.15 -31.34
N LYS A 584 27.18 -19.92 -32.14
CA LYS A 584 27.14 -18.98 -33.29
C LYS A 584 26.17 -19.42 -34.39
N ALA A 585 26.00 -20.72 -34.60
CA ALA A 585 25.05 -21.25 -35.57
C ALA A 585 23.58 -21.17 -35.12
N SER A 586 23.31 -20.87 -33.84
CA SER A 586 21.97 -20.84 -33.25
C SER A 586 21.41 -19.44 -33.01
N THR A 587 22.23 -18.39 -33.20
CA THR A 587 21.85 -16.96 -33.23
C THR A 587 21.60 -16.51 -34.65
#